data_AF-A0A958RPV5-F1
#
_entry.id   AF-A0A958RPV5-F1
#
_cell.length_a   1.000
_cell.length_b   1.000
_cell.length_c   1.000
_cell.angle_alpha   90.00
_cell.angle_beta   90.00
_cell.angle_gamma   90.00
#
_symmetry.space_group_name_H-M   'P 1'
#
loop_
_entity.id
_entity.type
_entity.pdbx_description
1 polymer ?
#
loop_
_entity_poly.entity_id
_entity_poly.type
_entity_poly.pdbx_seq_one_letter_code
_entity_poly.pdbx_strand_id
1 'polypeptide(L)' 'MNHSLGEDEFEGTLILEKLAEIGKVDSFFEAIDSDDIDAVKSLMIQAGIEKEVRAWVLNKIKEMES' A
#
# COMPACT_ATOMS: atom_id res chain seq x y z
N MET A 1 -22.21 -9.37 14.34
CA MET A 1 -20.90 -9.13 13.73
C MET A 1 -21.09 -8.12 12.60
N ASN A 2 -20.66 -6.87 12.78
CA ASN A 2 -20.56 -5.91 11.68
C ASN A 2 -19.13 -6.02 11.14
N HIS A 3 -18.93 -6.75 10.05
CA HIS A 3 -17.72 -6.61 9.25
C HIS A 3 -18.03 -5.50 8.24
N SER A 4 -17.87 -4.25 8.66
CA SER A 4 -17.89 -3.14 7.72
C SER A 4 -16.58 -3.24 6.97
N LEU A 5 -16.63 -3.67 5.70
CA LEU A 5 -15.53 -3.50 4.76
C LEU A 5 -15.28 -1.99 4.71
N GLY A 6 -14.37 -1.51 5.56
CA GLY A 6 -14.06 -0.08 5.68
C GLY A 6 -13.45 0.39 4.37
N GLU A 7 -13.59 1.68 4.06
CA GLU A 7 -12.99 2.31 2.88
C GLU A 7 -11.50 1.96 2.74
N ASP A 8 -10.82 1.72 3.87
CA ASP A 8 -9.45 1.22 4.00
C ASP A 8 -9.18 -0.12 3.28
N GLU A 9 -10.09 -1.10 3.36
CA GLU A 9 -9.90 -2.41 2.73
C GLU A 9 -10.10 -2.34 1.21
N PHE A 10 -10.98 -1.42 0.77
CA PHE A 10 -11.21 -1.14 -0.64
C PHE A 10 -10.00 -0.43 -1.28
N GLU A 11 -9.44 0.59 -0.62
CA GLU A 11 -8.22 1.25 -1.10
C GLU A 11 -7.01 0.30 -1.09
N GLY A 12 -6.86 -0.52 -0.04
CA GLY A 12 -5.82 -1.53 0.05
C GLY A 12 -5.85 -2.52 -1.12
N THR A 13 -7.05 -2.99 -1.50
CA THR A 13 -7.22 -3.91 -2.64
C THR A 13 -6.82 -3.24 -3.96
N LEU A 14 -7.25 -1.99 -4.19
CA LEU A 14 -6.94 -1.25 -5.41
C LEU A 14 -5.44 -1.01 -5.60
N ILE A 15 -4.71 -0.77 -4.49
CA ILE A 15 -3.25 -0.59 -4.51
C ILE A 15 -2.56 -1.88 -4.95
N LEU A 16 -2.97 -3.02 -4.38
CA LEU A 16 -2.42 -4.32 -4.72
C LEU A 16 -2.72 -4.70 -6.17
N GLU A 17 -3.90 -4.36 -6.68
CA GLU A 17 -4.25 -4.54 -8.10
C GLU A 17 -3.30 -3.75 -9.02
N LYS A 18 -3.10 -2.45 -8.76
CA LYS A 18 -2.19 -1.61 -9.55
C LYS A 18 -0.74 -2.10 -9.50
N LEU A 19 -0.29 -2.62 -8.36
CA LEU A 19 1.03 -3.22 -8.22
C LEU A 19 1.12 -4.56 -8.96
N ALA A 20 0.03 -5.33 -9.01
CA ALA A 20 -0.05 -6.60 -9.76
C ALA A 20 0.06 -6.36 -11.26
N GLU A 21 -0.57 -5.30 -11.78
CA GLU A 21 -0.48 -4.92 -13.19
C GLU A 21 0.96 -4.66 -13.66
N ILE A 22 1.84 -4.21 -12.76
CA ILE A 22 3.26 -3.97 -13.05
C ILE A 22 4.21 -5.06 -12.50
N GLY A 23 3.67 -6.14 -11.93
CA GLY A 23 4.46 -7.24 -11.37
C GLY A 23 5.33 -6.84 -10.18
N LYS A 24 4.86 -5.91 -9.34
CA LYS A 24 5.58 -5.36 -8.18
C LYS A 24 4.96 -5.68 -6.83
N VAL A 25 4.01 -6.61 -6.78
CA VAL A 25 3.34 -7.04 -5.55
C VAL A 25 4.34 -7.63 -4.56
N ASP A 26 5.19 -8.57 -5.00
CA ASP A 26 6.19 -9.20 -4.13
C ASP A 26 7.16 -8.16 -3.57
N SER A 27 7.71 -7.28 -4.44
CA SER A 27 8.61 -6.20 -4.01
C SER A 27 7.97 -5.22 -3.02
N PHE A 28 6.65 -5.02 -3.12
CA PHE A 28 5.92 -4.17 -2.18
C PHE A 28 5.82 -4.81 -0.80
N PHE A 29 5.50 -6.11 -0.74
CA PHE A 29 5.46 -6.83 0.53
C PHE A 29 6.86 -6.96 1.16
N GLU A 30 7.90 -7.22 0.37
CA GLU A 30 9.30 -7.22 0.84
C GLU A 30 9.70 -5.87 1.44
N ALA A 31 9.29 -4.76 0.81
CA ALA A 31 9.56 -3.42 1.29
C ALA A 31 8.83 -3.12 2.61
N ILE A 32 7.58 -3.58 2.77
CA ILE A 32 6.84 -3.45 4.04
C ILE A 32 7.53 -4.26 5.15
N ASP A 33 7.86 -5.54 4.89
CA ASP A 33 8.49 -6.42 5.89
C ASP A 33 9.87 -5.91 6.35
N SER A 34 10.57 -5.19 5.47
CA SER A 34 11.88 -4.58 5.75
C SER A 34 11.79 -3.14 6.30
N ASP A 35 10.60 -2.60 6.55
CA ASP A 35 10.36 -1.19 6.93
C ASP A 35 10.97 -0.17 5.94
N ASP A 36 11.13 -0.56 4.66
CA ASP A 36 11.68 0.31 3.61
C ASP A 36 10.59 1.20 3.01
N ILE A 37 10.22 2.23 3.77
CA ILE A 37 9.20 3.23 3.42
C ILE A 37 9.51 3.92 2.08
N ASP A 38 10.79 4.14 1.77
CA ASP A 38 11.21 4.76 0.51
C ASP A 38 10.96 3.81 -0.68
N ALA A 39 11.23 2.51 -0.53
CA ALA A 39 10.90 1.50 -1.53
C ALA A 39 9.38 1.37 -1.71
N VAL A 40 8.60 1.29 -0.62
CA VAL A 40 7.12 1.26 -0.67
C VAL A 40 6.59 2.46 -1.48
N LYS A 41 7.09 3.66 -1.19
CA LYS A 41 6.71 4.89 -1.90
C LYS A 41 7.09 4.84 -3.38
N SER A 42 8.29 4.37 -3.71
CA SER A 42 8.77 4.25 -5.09
C SER A 42 7.91 3.29 -5.92
N LEU A 43 7.55 2.14 -5.35
CA LEU A 43 6.71 1.13 -6.00
C LEU A 43 5.31 1.69 -6.28
N MET A 44 4.72 2.42 -5.33
CA MET A 44 3.43 3.06 -5.55
C MET A 44 3.48 4.17 -6.62
N ILE A 45 4.58 4.90 -6.73
CA ILE A 45 4.78 5.88 -7.82
C ILE A 45 4.85 5.16 -9.17
N GLN A 46 5.59 4.05 -9.24
CA GLN A 46 5.71 3.24 -10.46
C GLN A 46 4.35 2.65 -10.89
N ALA A 47 3.52 2.27 -9.92
CA ALA A 47 2.15 1.79 -10.15
C ALA A 47 1.14 2.90 -10.50
N GLY A 48 1.57 4.17 -10.59
CA GLY A 48 0.69 5.28 -10.91
C GLY A 48 -0.37 5.55 -9.83
N ILE A 49 -0.09 5.20 -8.57
CA ILE A 49 -0.96 5.47 -7.44
C ILE A 49 -0.84 6.95 -7.06
N GLU A 50 -1.98 7.61 -6.81
CA GLU A 50 -2.03 9.04 -6.55
C GLU A 50 -1.40 9.42 -5.22
N LYS A 51 -0.95 10.68 -5.10
CA LYS A 51 -0.21 11.16 -3.93
C LYS A 51 -1.00 11.02 -2.62
N GLU A 52 -2.31 11.27 -2.65
CA GLU A 52 -3.18 11.19 -1.48
C GLU A 52 -3.30 9.75 -0.97
N VAL A 53 -3.57 8.80 -1.87
CA VAL A 53 -3.61 7.36 -1.56
C VAL A 53 -2.25 6.88 -1.03
N ARG A 54 -1.14 7.29 -1.64
CA ARG A 54 0.20 6.97 -1.11
C ARG A 54 0.40 7.49 0.31
N ALA A 55 -0.02 8.73 0.59
CA ALA A 55 0.13 9.30 1.92
C ALA A 55 -0.69 8.54 2.97
N TRP A 56 -1.90 8.10 2.61
CA TRP A 56 -2.74 7.27 3.44
C TRP A 56 -2.09 5.91 3.76
N VAL A 57 -1.55 5.20 2.75
CA VAL A 57 -0.82 3.93 2.94
C VAL A 57 0.37 4.09 3.88
N LEU A 58 1.19 5.12 3.65
CA LEU A 58 2.36 5.38 4.48
C LEU A 58 1.98 5.72 5.93
N ASN A 59 0.81 6.31 6.15
CA ASN A 59 0.29 6.53 7.50
C ASN A 59 -0.12 5.21 8.15
N LYS A 60 -0.83 4.35 7.41
CA LYS A 60 -1.24 3.03 7.91
C LYS A 60 -0.08 2.15 8.32
N ILE A 61 0.97 2.08 7.50
CA ILE A 61 2.18 1.32 7.84
C ILE A 61 2.76 1.81 9.18
N LYS A 62 2.83 3.13 9.39
CA LYS A 62 3.31 3.71 10.66
C LYS A 62 2.39 3.43 11.85
N GLU A 63 1.08 3.37 11.64
CA GLU A 63 0.11 3.03 12.69
C GLU A 63 0.22 1.57 13.13
N MET A 64 0.65 0.65 12.25
CA MET A 64 0.78 -0.78 12.56
C MET A 64 2.01 -1.08 13.44
N GLU A 65 3.03 -0.23 13.39
CA GLU A 65 4.26 -0.35 14.18
C GLU A 65 4.16 0.30 15.58
N SER A 66 3.03 0.91 15.93
CA SER A 66 2.89 1.83 17.08
C SER A 66 2.02 1.33 18.23
#